data_AF-A0A3L6NZJ0-F1
#
_entry.id   AF-A0A3L6NZJ0-F1
#
_cell.length_a   1.000
_cell.length_b   1.000
_cell.length_c   1.000
_cell.angle_alpha   90.00
_cell.angle_beta   90.00
_cell.angle_gamma   90.00
#
_symmetry.space_group_name_H-M   'P 1'
#
loop_
_entity.id
_entity.type
_entity.pdbx_description
1 polymer ?
#
loop_
_entity_poly.entity_id
_entity_poly.type
_entity_poly.pdbx_seq_one_letter_code
_entity_poly.pdbx_strand_id
1 'polypeptide(L)'
;MMANLWSRHIETRIKIHSIFTFEDTWINRVRRYLSPAVIDVSDDVDGEVRRADLTPLPAGWDECVGNGRVCLELISSAKLTEYILWLHTCTALPCLILIIVNMIEFPEHDLVTQDRKLLDSCFVVFDDMIQYLPKEPFSTILSISHQLDRRAKGQVYRTLLMKGDVSHENDFQMSPSTAWALLDDIEFQ
;
A
#
# COMPACT_ATOMS: atom_id res chain seq x y z
N MET A 1 4.16 -24.85 7.25
CA MET A 1 4.83 -24.71 8.56
C MET A 1 5.68 -23.44 8.64
N MET A 2 6.57 -23.16 7.68
CA MET A 2 7.41 -21.94 7.67
C MET A 2 6.61 -20.63 7.53
N ALA A 3 5.58 -20.58 6.67
CA ALA A 3 4.74 -19.39 6.50
C ALA A 3 4.02 -18.96 7.80
N ASN A 4 3.60 -19.92 8.62
CA ASN A 4 2.94 -19.64 9.90
C ASN A 4 3.91 -19.05 10.93
N LEU A 5 5.12 -19.62 11.05
CA LEU A 5 6.15 -19.08 11.93
C LEU A 5 6.58 -17.68 11.49
N TRP A 6 6.71 -17.46 10.19
CA TRP A 6 7.05 -16.18 9.61
C TRP A 6 5.96 -15.13 9.85
N SER A 7 4.69 -15.45 9.57
CA SER A 7 3.56 -14.57 9.86
C SER A 7 3.47 -14.22 11.35
N ARG A 8 3.71 -15.17 12.25
CA ARG A 8 3.76 -14.91 13.69
C ARG A 8 4.92 -14.01 14.11
N HIS A 9 6.09 -14.21 13.50
CA HIS A 9 7.26 -13.37 13.73
C HIS A 9 6.93 -11.92 13.33
N ILE A 10 6.44 -11.71 12.11
CA ILE A 10 6.10 -10.39 11.59
C ILE A 10 5.02 -9.71 12.40
N GLU A 11 3.94 -10.42 12.75
CA GLU A 11 2.89 -9.82 13.57
C GLU A 11 3.43 -9.35 14.92
N THR A 12 4.33 -10.12 15.54
CA THR A 12 5.00 -9.72 16.78
C THR A 12 5.82 -8.45 16.58
N ARG A 13 6.57 -8.36 15.48
CA ARG A 13 7.36 -7.16 15.14
C ARG A 13 6.48 -5.94 14.94
N ILE A 14 5.43 -6.06 14.14
CA ILE A 14 4.46 -4.98 13.86
C ILE A 14 3.82 -4.49 15.16
N LYS A 15 3.47 -5.39 16.08
CA LYS A 15 2.93 -5.04 17.40
C LYS A 15 3.94 -4.35 18.32
N ILE A 16 5.18 -4.86 18.39
CA ILE A 16 6.25 -4.23 19.19
C ILE A 16 6.51 -2.79 18.74
N HIS A 17 6.42 -2.53 17.43
CA HIS A 17 6.63 -1.21 16.86
C HIS A 17 5.33 -0.38 16.75
N SER A 18 4.20 -0.86 17.27
CA SER A 18 2.90 -0.18 17.25
C SER A 18 2.44 0.22 15.83
N ILE A 19 2.65 -0.66 14.85
CA ILE A 19 2.25 -0.52 13.43
C ILE A 19 0.99 -1.35 13.15
N PHE A 20 0.34 -1.91 14.17
CA PHE A 20 -0.80 -2.78 13.96
C PHE A 20 -2.02 -1.98 13.54
N THR A 21 -2.58 -2.26 12.35
CA THR A 21 -3.69 -1.49 11.74
C THR A 21 -4.98 -1.47 12.57
N PHE A 22 -5.16 -2.44 13.46
CA PHE A 22 -6.32 -2.49 14.34
C PHE A 22 -6.07 -1.77 15.68
N GLU A 23 -4.90 -1.11 15.85
CA GLU A 23 -4.63 -0.17 16.93
C GLU A 23 -4.91 1.26 16.49
N ASP A 24 -5.68 1.99 17.31
CA ASP A 24 -6.16 3.34 16.99
C ASP A 24 -5.02 4.32 16.69
N THR A 25 -3.90 4.23 17.42
CA THR A 25 -2.76 5.15 17.27
C THR A 25 -2.19 5.12 15.85
N TRP A 26 -1.92 3.92 15.34
CA TRP A 26 -1.33 3.75 14.01
C TRP A 26 -2.31 4.14 12.91
N ILE A 27 -3.53 3.60 12.95
CA ILE A 27 -4.52 3.88 11.90
C ILE A 27 -4.92 5.35 11.85
N ASN A 28 -4.97 6.03 13.01
CA ASN A 28 -5.24 7.47 13.05
C ASN A 28 -4.09 8.28 12.45
N ARG A 29 -2.84 7.88 12.69
CA ARG A 29 -1.68 8.48 12.01
C ARG A 29 -1.78 8.28 10.49
N VAL A 30 -2.04 7.06 10.05
CA VAL A 30 -2.14 6.70 8.64
C VAL A 30 -3.25 7.49 7.93
N ARG A 31 -4.42 7.65 8.57
CA ARG A 31 -5.53 8.46 8.03
C ARG A 31 -5.15 9.91 7.77
N ARG A 32 -4.11 10.45 8.43
CA ARG A 32 -3.64 11.83 8.20
C ARG A 32 -3.15 12.05 6.77
N TYR A 33 -2.58 11.04 6.10
CA TYR A 33 -2.16 11.16 4.69
C TYR A 33 -3.33 11.36 3.73
N LEU A 34 -4.55 11.02 4.13
CA LEU A 34 -5.76 11.28 3.34
C LEU A 34 -6.24 12.74 3.48
N SER A 35 -5.72 13.47 4.47
CA SER A 35 -6.08 14.86 4.70
C SER A 35 -5.35 15.78 3.72
N PRO A 36 -6.06 16.75 3.10
CA PRO A 36 -5.45 17.83 2.33
C PRO A 36 -4.45 18.68 3.12
N ALA A 37 -4.55 18.67 4.46
CA ALA A 37 -3.59 19.35 5.31
C ALA A 37 -2.18 18.72 5.25
N VAL A 38 -2.09 17.42 4.94
CA VAL A 38 -0.83 16.67 4.85
C VAL A 38 -0.40 16.49 3.39
N ILE A 39 -1.33 16.08 2.52
CA ILE A 39 -1.08 15.93 1.09
C ILE A 39 -2.15 16.73 0.35
N ASP A 40 -1.72 17.86 -0.20
CA ASP A 40 -2.57 18.70 -1.05
C ASP A 40 -2.86 17.96 -2.36
N VAL A 41 -4.13 17.63 -2.62
CA VAL A 41 -4.51 16.90 -3.83
C VAL A 41 -4.92 17.90 -4.87
N SER A 42 -4.27 17.83 -6.03
CA SER A 42 -4.69 18.59 -7.20
C SER A 42 -4.96 17.63 -8.36
N ASP A 43 -5.71 18.11 -9.37
CA ASP A 43 -6.02 17.32 -10.56
C ASP A 43 -4.77 17.01 -11.42
N ASP A 44 -3.66 17.72 -11.18
CA ASP A 44 -2.47 17.69 -12.03
C ASP A 44 -1.30 16.95 -11.34
N VAL A 45 -0.86 17.44 -10.18
CA VAL A 45 0.23 16.84 -9.40
C VAL A 45 -0.06 17.01 -7.90
N ASP A 46 0.02 15.92 -7.14
CA ASP A 46 -0.10 16.00 -5.68
C ASP A 46 1.01 16.89 -5.09
N GLY A 47 0.69 17.63 -4.03
CA GLY A 47 1.67 18.36 -3.25
C GLY A 47 2.61 17.43 -2.49
N GLU A 48 3.77 17.94 -2.07
CA GLU A 48 4.67 17.20 -1.18
C GLU A 48 4.03 16.93 0.19
N VAL A 49 4.37 15.78 0.79
CA VAL A 49 3.95 15.40 2.14
C VAL A 49 4.43 16.42 3.17
N ARG A 50 3.48 17.12 3.82
CA ARG A 50 3.74 18.04 4.92
C ARG A 50 3.88 17.25 6.23
N ARG A 51 5.12 17.07 6.68
CA ARG A 51 5.47 16.24 7.85
C ARG A 51 5.37 16.94 9.20
N ALA A 52 5.24 18.26 9.22
CA ALA A 52 5.33 19.07 10.45
C ALA A 52 4.33 18.64 11.55
N ASP A 53 3.13 18.21 11.16
CA ASP A 53 2.06 17.80 12.07
C ASP A 53 1.87 16.27 12.15
N LEU A 54 2.77 15.48 11.54
CA LEU A 54 2.73 14.02 11.61
C LEU A 54 3.59 13.54 12.78
N THR A 55 3.09 12.54 13.51
CA THR A 55 3.95 11.83 14.45
C THR A 55 5.10 11.15 13.67
N PRO A 56 6.32 11.10 14.22
CA PRO A 56 7.44 10.43 13.57
C PRO A 56 7.11 8.99 13.18
N LEU A 57 7.79 8.47 12.16
CA LEU A 57 7.71 7.05 11.85
C LEU A 57 8.22 6.22 13.04
N PRO A 58 7.62 5.04 13.30
CA PRO A 58 8.08 4.17 14.38
C PRO A 58 9.55 3.77 14.23
N ALA A 59 10.22 3.54 15.36
CA ALA A 59 11.58 3.00 15.37
C ALA A 59 11.61 1.62 14.67
N GLY A 60 12.70 1.30 13.96
CA GLY A 60 12.82 0.03 13.23
C GLY A 60 12.01 -0.04 11.92
N TRP A 61 11.66 1.12 11.36
CA TRP A 61 10.87 1.26 10.13
C TRP A 61 11.37 0.39 8.99
N ASP A 62 12.64 0.54 8.58
CA ASP A 62 13.21 -0.16 7.41
C ASP A 62 13.13 -1.68 7.56
N GLU A 63 13.36 -2.19 8.78
CA GLU A 63 13.25 -3.61 9.07
C GLU A 63 11.79 -4.09 9.03
N CYS A 64 10.85 -3.28 9.52
CA CYS A 64 9.43 -3.59 9.40
C CYS A 64 8.99 -3.61 7.93
N VAL A 65 9.43 -2.64 7.13
CA VAL A 65 9.13 -2.57 5.69
C VAL A 65 9.71 -3.78 4.97
N GLY A 66 10.99 -4.13 5.23
CA GLY A 66 11.61 -5.32 4.66
C GLY A 66 10.84 -6.61 4.98
N ASN A 67 10.47 -6.79 6.24
CA ASN A 67 9.64 -7.93 6.67
C ASN A 67 8.25 -7.91 6.01
N GLY A 68 7.63 -6.72 5.92
CA GLY A 68 6.33 -6.52 5.29
C GLY A 68 6.32 -6.97 3.83
N ARG A 69 7.37 -6.65 3.06
CA ARG A 69 7.52 -7.11 1.67
C ARG A 69 7.49 -8.63 1.58
N VAL A 70 8.30 -9.31 2.39
CA VAL A 70 8.34 -10.79 2.40
C VAL A 70 6.97 -11.37 2.77
N CYS A 71 6.25 -10.77 3.72
CA CYS A 71 4.90 -11.21 4.08
C CYS A 71 3.94 -11.13 2.90
N LEU A 72 3.95 -10.01 2.17
CA LEU A 72 3.07 -9.75 1.03
C LEU A 72 3.44 -10.62 -0.17
N GLU A 73 4.73 -10.86 -0.43
CA GLU A 73 5.21 -11.77 -1.47
C GLU A 73 4.73 -13.21 -1.21
N LEU A 74 4.80 -13.66 0.04
CA LEU A 74 4.31 -14.99 0.42
C LEU A 74 2.81 -15.14 0.24
N ILE A 75 2.03 -14.09 0.51
CA ILE A 75 0.57 -14.13 0.35
C ILE A 75 0.19 -14.07 -1.13
N SER A 76 0.78 -13.16 -1.90
CA SER A 76 0.49 -13.03 -3.33
C SER A 76 0.91 -14.24 -4.17
N SER A 77 1.92 -14.99 -3.73
CA SER A 77 2.40 -16.19 -4.43
C SER A 77 1.76 -17.51 -3.97
N ALA A 78 1.09 -17.53 -2.82
CA ALA A 78 0.49 -18.75 -2.29
C ALA A 78 -0.80 -19.11 -3.04
N LYS A 79 -1.07 -20.41 -3.21
CA LYS A 79 -2.43 -20.87 -3.52
C LYS A 79 -3.27 -20.72 -2.24
N LEU A 80 -3.89 -19.57 -2.11
CA LEU A 80 -4.61 -19.19 -0.90
C LEU A 80 -5.87 -20.05 -0.76
N THR A 81 -5.98 -20.71 0.40
CA THR A 81 -7.22 -21.34 0.84
C THR A 81 -7.90 -20.42 1.85
N GLU A 82 -9.23 -20.51 2.00
CA GLU A 82 -9.97 -19.74 3.03
C GLU A 82 -9.31 -19.80 4.42
N TYR A 83 -8.77 -20.97 4.79
CA TYR A 83 -8.03 -21.16 6.05
C TYR A 83 -6.75 -20.30 6.15
N ILE A 84 -5.92 -20.28 5.10
CA ILE A 84 -4.68 -19.51 5.05
C ILE A 84 -5.00 -18.00 5.13
N LEU A 85 -6.13 -17.60 4.56
CA LEU A 85 -6.60 -16.22 4.59
C LEU A 85 -7.01 -15.76 5.97
N TRP A 86 -7.86 -16.54 6.62
CA TRP A 86 -8.23 -16.28 8.00
C TRP A 86 -7.02 -16.19 8.92
N LEU A 87 -5.99 -16.99 8.67
CA LEU A 87 -4.80 -17.03 9.51
C LEU A 87 -3.90 -15.81 9.34
N HIS A 88 -3.77 -15.27 8.12
CA HIS A 88 -2.75 -14.27 7.80
C HIS A 88 -3.28 -12.87 7.53
N THR A 89 -4.58 -12.68 7.28
CA THR A 89 -5.15 -11.37 6.93
C THR A 89 -4.82 -10.29 7.96
N CYS A 90 -4.89 -10.62 9.25
CA CYS A 90 -4.59 -9.67 10.33
C CYS A 90 -3.11 -9.25 10.37
N THR A 91 -2.19 -10.06 9.84
CA THR A 91 -0.79 -9.68 9.66
C THR A 91 -0.57 -8.94 8.34
N ALA A 92 -1.27 -9.37 7.29
CA ALA A 92 -1.08 -8.92 5.93
C ALA A 92 -1.59 -7.50 5.67
N LEU A 93 -2.76 -7.14 6.20
CA LEU A 93 -3.31 -5.78 6.04
C LEU A 93 -2.41 -4.69 6.66
N PRO A 94 -1.83 -4.89 7.87
CA PRO A 94 -0.77 -4.01 8.35
C PRO A 94 0.45 -3.92 7.45
N CYS A 95 0.91 -5.05 6.88
CA CYS A 95 2.03 -5.04 5.94
C CYS A 95 1.67 -4.23 4.67
N LEU A 96 0.45 -4.39 4.15
CA LEU A 96 -0.04 -3.64 2.99
C LEU A 96 0.03 -2.12 3.26
N ILE A 97 -0.56 -1.66 4.35
CA ILE A 97 -0.54 -0.25 4.74
C ILE A 97 0.89 0.24 4.98
N LEU A 98 1.74 -0.57 5.61
CA LEU A 98 3.14 -0.26 5.85
C LEU A 98 3.90 0.04 4.54
N ILE A 99 3.76 -0.81 3.52
CA ILE A 99 4.41 -0.59 2.22
C ILE A 99 3.84 0.64 1.51
N ILE A 100 2.52 0.85 1.56
CA ILE A 100 1.89 2.04 0.98
C ILE A 100 2.43 3.32 1.62
N VAL A 101 2.50 3.36 2.96
CA VAL A 101 3.04 4.52 3.69
C VAL A 101 4.52 4.72 3.38
N ASN A 102 5.29 3.64 3.20
CA ASN A 102 6.69 3.76 2.80
C ASN A 102 6.85 4.45 1.44
N MET A 103 6.01 4.13 0.46
CA MET A 103 6.00 4.79 -0.84
C MET A 103 5.55 6.27 -0.76
N ILE A 104 4.66 6.61 0.19
CA ILE A 104 4.26 8.01 0.43
C ILE A 104 5.41 8.81 1.04
N GLU A 105 6.09 8.27 2.05
CA GLU A 105 7.16 8.97 2.77
C GLU A 105 8.47 9.07 1.98
N PHE A 106 8.76 8.03 1.18
CA PHE A 106 10.00 7.88 0.44
C PHE A 106 9.76 7.54 -1.05
N PRO A 107 9.05 8.38 -1.82
CA PRO A 107 8.62 8.07 -3.20
C PRO A 107 9.74 7.82 -4.22
N GLU A 108 11.01 8.01 -3.83
CA GLU A 108 12.18 7.81 -4.68
C GLU A 108 13.06 6.66 -4.22
N HIS A 109 12.60 5.85 -3.27
CA HIS A 109 13.39 4.73 -2.75
C HIS A 109 13.67 3.67 -3.83
N ASP A 110 14.81 2.98 -3.73
CA ASP A 110 15.31 2.06 -4.76
C ASP A 110 14.31 0.97 -5.17
N LEU A 111 13.47 0.52 -4.23
CA LEU A 111 12.50 -0.55 -4.45
C LEU A 111 11.10 -0.06 -4.90
N VAL A 112 10.91 1.21 -5.27
CA VAL A 112 9.56 1.79 -5.48
C VAL A 112 8.76 1.08 -6.57
N THR A 113 9.43 0.69 -7.65
CA THR A 113 8.80 -0.07 -8.75
C THR A 113 8.44 -1.50 -8.33
N GLN A 114 9.25 -2.12 -7.47
CA GLN A 114 8.95 -3.45 -6.92
C GLN A 114 7.76 -3.37 -5.96
N ASP A 115 7.75 -2.39 -5.07
CA ASP A 115 6.67 -2.17 -4.11
C ASP A 115 5.35 -1.89 -4.85
N ARG A 116 5.38 -1.13 -5.94
CA ARG A 116 4.20 -0.91 -6.80
C ARG A 116 3.61 -2.22 -7.33
N LYS A 117 4.44 -3.05 -7.98
CA LYS A 117 4.01 -4.35 -8.54
C LYS A 117 3.48 -5.30 -7.46
N LEU A 118 4.13 -5.29 -6.30
CA LEU A 118 3.73 -6.09 -5.15
C LEU A 118 2.36 -5.66 -4.63
N LEU A 119 2.15 -4.34 -4.46
CA LEU A 119 0.87 -3.80 -4.03
C LEU A 119 -0.26 -4.10 -5.03
N ASP A 120 -0.03 -3.96 -6.34
CA ASP A 120 -1.02 -4.28 -7.36
C ASP A 120 -1.45 -5.76 -7.27
N SER A 121 -0.48 -6.67 -7.12
CA SER A 121 -0.76 -8.11 -6.92
C SER A 121 -1.52 -8.37 -5.63
N CYS A 122 -1.17 -7.69 -4.54
CA CYS A 122 -1.85 -7.84 -3.27
C CYS A 122 -3.28 -7.28 -3.28
N PHE A 123 -3.55 -6.18 -3.97
CA PHE A 123 -4.90 -5.62 -4.02
C PHE A 123 -5.89 -6.56 -4.71
N VAL A 124 -5.50 -7.22 -5.81
CA VAL A 124 -6.32 -8.27 -6.45
C VAL A 124 -6.68 -9.35 -5.43
N VAL A 125 -5.68 -9.84 -4.69
CA VAL A 125 -5.86 -10.84 -3.64
C VAL A 125 -6.80 -10.33 -2.54
N PHE A 126 -6.59 -9.13 -2.00
CA PHE A 126 -7.43 -8.63 -0.89
C PHE A 126 -8.86 -8.28 -1.31
N ASP A 127 -9.06 -7.74 -2.51
CA ASP A 127 -10.37 -7.41 -3.05
C ASP A 127 -11.21 -8.68 -3.27
N ASP A 128 -10.61 -9.75 -3.79
CA ASP A 128 -11.27 -11.05 -3.90
C ASP A 128 -11.59 -11.66 -2.53
N MET A 129 -10.81 -11.33 -1.51
CA MET A 129 -10.87 -12.00 -0.21
C MET A 129 -11.79 -11.35 0.79
N ILE A 130 -12.02 -10.05 0.64
CA ILE A 130 -12.82 -9.26 1.58
C ILE A 130 -14.25 -9.81 1.72
N GLN A 131 -14.77 -10.49 0.70
CA GLN A 131 -16.08 -11.12 0.71
C GLN A 131 -16.21 -12.30 1.68
N TYR A 132 -15.09 -12.94 2.05
CA TYR A 132 -15.07 -14.09 2.97
C TYR A 132 -14.80 -13.71 4.43
N LEU A 133 -14.53 -12.43 4.68
CA LEU A 133 -14.24 -11.89 6.00
C LEU A 133 -15.47 -11.20 6.59
N PRO A 134 -15.54 -11.00 7.92
CA PRO A 134 -16.51 -10.11 8.52
C PRO A 134 -16.39 -8.75 7.86
N LYS A 135 -17.53 -8.13 7.54
CA LYS A 135 -17.54 -6.84 6.83
C LYS A 135 -16.68 -5.81 7.56
N GLU A 136 -16.98 -5.56 8.83
CA GLU A 136 -16.15 -4.68 9.67
C GLU A 136 -15.23 -5.49 10.60
N PRO A 137 -14.01 -4.99 10.89
CA PRO A 137 -13.42 -3.72 10.42
C PRO A 137 -12.71 -3.82 9.05
N PHE A 138 -12.73 -4.98 8.40
CA PHE A 138 -11.89 -5.28 7.25
C PHE A 138 -12.22 -4.43 6.01
N SER A 139 -13.50 -4.21 5.68
CA SER A 139 -13.91 -3.37 4.55
C SER A 139 -13.46 -1.93 4.72
N THR A 140 -13.56 -1.40 5.94
CA THR A 140 -13.09 -0.04 6.25
C THR A 140 -11.58 0.05 6.06
N ILE A 141 -10.82 -0.94 6.54
CA ILE A 141 -9.37 -0.96 6.41
C ILE A 141 -8.95 -1.07 4.94
N LEU A 142 -9.58 -1.96 4.16
CA LEU A 142 -9.26 -2.11 2.74
C LEU A 142 -9.59 -0.85 1.94
N SER A 143 -10.72 -0.20 2.24
CA SER A 143 -11.08 1.10 1.65
C SER A 143 -10.04 2.19 1.97
N ILE A 144 -9.56 2.25 3.20
CA ILE A 144 -8.47 3.15 3.59
C ILE A 144 -7.19 2.82 2.81
N SER A 145 -6.83 1.54 2.68
CA SER A 145 -5.66 1.10 1.92
C SER A 145 -5.72 1.56 0.46
N HIS A 146 -6.86 1.39 -0.22
CA HIS A 146 -7.06 1.88 -1.59
C HIS A 146 -6.90 3.40 -1.70
N GLN A 147 -7.44 4.15 -0.74
CA GLN A 147 -7.29 5.60 -0.74
C GLN A 147 -5.83 6.02 -0.55
N LEU A 148 -5.09 5.35 0.33
CA LEU A 148 -3.67 5.59 0.54
C LEU A 148 -2.84 5.19 -0.68
N ASP A 149 -3.18 4.09 -1.33
CA ASP A 149 -2.50 3.63 -2.55
C ASP A 149 -2.55 4.69 -3.66
N ARG A 150 -3.70 5.35 -3.82
CA ARG A 150 -3.83 6.50 -4.72
C ARG A 150 -2.89 7.64 -4.34
N ARG A 151 -2.72 7.92 -3.04
CA ARG A 151 -1.76 8.95 -2.57
C ARG A 151 -0.32 8.54 -2.82
N ALA A 152 0.02 7.27 -2.63
CA ALA A 152 1.34 6.73 -2.94
C ALA A 152 1.65 6.90 -4.43
N LYS A 153 0.72 6.53 -5.32
CA LYS A 153 0.84 6.73 -6.77
C LYS A 153 1.06 8.22 -7.12
N GLY A 154 0.30 9.13 -6.52
CA GLY A 154 0.47 10.57 -6.70
C GLY A 154 1.87 11.08 -6.27
N GLN A 155 2.38 10.61 -5.13
CA GLN A 155 3.72 10.99 -4.67
C GLN A 155 4.84 10.47 -5.58
N VAL A 156 4.72 9.25 -6.09
CA VAL A 156 5.69 8.69 -7.04
C VAL A 156 5.62 9.41 -8.39
N TYR A 157 4.42 9.72 -8.87
CA TYR A 157 4.24 10.49 -10.11
C TYR A 157 4.85 11.89 -10.01
N ARG A 158 4.64 12.57 -8.88
CA ARG A 158 5.25 13.87 -8.59
C ARG A 158 6.77 13.84 -8.71
N THR A 159 7.43 12.84 -8.13
CA THR A 159 8.91 12.75 -8.17
C THR A 159 9.43 12.42 -9.56
N LEU A 160 8.73 11.58 -10.32
CA LEU A 160 9.05 11.30 -11.73
C LEU A 160 9.00 12.57 -12.58
N LEU A 161 7.97 13.40 -12.43
CA LEU A 161 7.87 14.68 -13.14
C LEU A 161 9.00 15.66 -12.75
N MET A 162 9.34 15.76 -11.46
CA MET A 162 10.40 16.65 -10.99
C MET A 162 11.79 16.24 -11.49
N LYS A 163 12.02 14.95 -11.74
CA LYS A 163 13.28 14.44 -12.29
C LYS A 163 13.46 14.73 -13.79
N GLY A 164 12.42 15.25 -14.48
CA GLY A 164 12.50 15.56 -15.90
C GLY A 164 12.67 14.33 -16.79
N ASP A 165 12.34 13.14 -16.28
CA ASP A 165 12.46 11.88 -17.01
C ASP A 165 11.25 11.69 -17.95
N VAL A 166 11.03 12.69 -18.81
CA VAL A 166 10.16 12.59 -19.99
C VAL A 166 10.99 11.91 -21.09
N SER A 167 11.36 10.66 -20.86
CA SER A 167 11.98 9.79 -21.86
C SER A 167 11.39 8.38 -21.90
N HIS A 168 10.12 8.26 -21.48
CA HIS A 168 9.20 7.24 -21.97
C HIS A 168 7.98 7.92 -22.59
N GLU A 169 8.20 8.57 -23.74
CA GLU A 169 7.16 8.86 -24.72
C GLU A 169 6.58 7.52 -25.22
N ASN A 170 5.62 6.95 -24.48
CA ASN A 170 4.45 6.26 -25.03
C ASN A 170 3.41 5.78 -24.01
N ASP A 171 3.64 5.81 -22.69
CA ASP A 171 2.68 5.19 -21.74
C ASP A 171 1.88 6.15 -20.85
N PHE A 172 2.18 7.46 -20.84
CA PHE A 172 1.56 8.37 -19.86
C PHE A 172 0.98 9.67 -20.42
N GLN A 173 0.66 9.71 -21.72
CA GLN A 173 -0.19 10.76 -22.30
C GLN A 173 -1.61 10.26 -22.55
N MET A 174 -2.36 10.02 -21.48
CA MET A 174 -3.83 10.09 -21.50
C MET A 174 -4.33 10.54 -20.14
N SER A 175 -5.41 11.33 -20.12
CA SER A 175 -6.02 11.81 -18.88
C SER A 175 -6.29 10.66 -17.90
N PRO A 176 -6.18 10.88 -16.57
CA PRO A 176 -6.22 9.83 -15.54
C PRO A 176 -7.45 8.91 -15.58
N SER A 177 -8.54 9.36 -16.20
CA SER A 177 -9.80 8.62 -16.36
C SER A 177 -9.87 7.76 -17.62
N THR A 178 -8.98 7.96 -18.60
CA THR A 178 -9.06 7.33 -19.93
C THR A 178 -8.03 6.21 -20.12
N ALA A 179 -6.87 6.31 -19.47
CA ALA A 179 -5.80 5.31 -19.61
C ALA A 179 -6.20 3.91 -19.10
N TRP A 180 -7.07 3.85 -18.08
CA TRP A 180 -7.50 2.57 -17.49
C TRP A 180 -8.71 1.94 -18.20
N ALA A 181 -9.53 2.73 -18.90
CA ALA A 181 -10.68 2.20 -19.65
C ALA A 181 -10.27 1.45 -20.92
N LEU A 182 -9.10 1.77 -21.49
CA LEU A 182 -8.60 1.13 -22.72
C LEU A 182 -7.91 -0.22 -22.48
N LEU A 183 -7.48 -0.53 -21.25
CA LEU A 183 -6.89 -1.82 -20.91
C LEU A 183 -7.95 -2.90 -20.67
N ASP A 184 -9.16 -2.52 -20.26
CA ASP A 184 -10.29 -3.44 -20.11
C ASP A 184 -10.92 -3.86 -21.46
N ASP A 185 -10.74 -3.05 -22.52
CA ASP A 185 -11.29 -3.31 -23.86
C ASP A 185 -10.38 -4.17 -24.77
N ILE A 186 -9.15 -4.48 -24.36
CA ILE A 186 -8.20 -5.27 -25.16
C ILE A 186 -8.29 -6.79 -24.87
N GLU A 187 -9.01 -7.22 -23.83
CA GLU A 187 -9.16 -8.64 -23.49
C GLU A 187 -10.44 -9.33 -24.04
N PHE A 188 -11.06 -8.79 -25.10
CA PHE A 188 -12.03 -9.57 -25.90
C PHE A 188 -11.98 -9.23 -27.40
N GLN A 189 -10.98 -9.76 -28.09
CA GLN A 189 -11.08 -10.10 -29.52
C GLN A 189 -10.23 -11.30 -29.90
#